data_AF-A0A970R6Q5-F1
#
_entry.id   AF-A0A970R6Q5-F1
#
_cell.length_a   1.000
_cell.length_b   1.000
_cell.length_c   1.000
_cell.angle_alpha   90.00
_cell.angle_beta   90.00
_cell.angle_gamma   90.00
#
_symmetry.space_group_name_H-M   'P 1'
#
loop_
_entity.id
_entity.type
_entity.pdbx_description
1 polymer ?
#
loop_
_entity_poly.entity_id
_entity_poly.type
_entity_poly.pdbx_seq_one_letter_code
_entity_poly.pdbx_strand_id
1 'polypeptide(L)'
;MKRIIGTTITSRLLMLLLAVAVAGGFSSCKSQKKIAAQKAAAERAAQIEQAKQDLLLIINDQGNMTVGEKEDKVAEIVAMDLHDAEVDALIERAQQAIERQKAELKRQEEERLRKEREAQQQEELKFDKLEDIFDRVAGNKSLEMSSRSIEEALRYFSSPDVPVLIIVYIDNEITDYDKPTTIRKYLEYLKDQGKNPNDIHNVKFDANGKINELELIKK
;
A
#
# COMPACT_ATOMS: atom_id res chain seq x y z
N MET A 1 8.72 58.01 -2.84
CA MET A 1 7.45 58.36 -2.18
C MET A 1 7.52 57.77 -0.76
N LYS A 2 7.94 58.49 0.30
CA LYS A 2 7.09 59.26 1.26
C LYS A 2 5.67 58.65 1.36
N ARG A 3 5.13 58.23 2.52
CA ARG A 3 5.36 58.69 3.91
C ARG A 3 4.49 57.85 4.89
N ILE A 4 4.83 57.94 6.20
CA ILE A 4 3.99 57.79 7.42
C ILE A 4 3.67 56.34 7.87
N ILE A 5 4.18 55.76 8.98
CA ILE A 5 4.42 56.14 10.41
C ILE A 5 3.16 56.14 11.30
N GLY A 6 3.17 55.24 12.28
CA GLY A 6 2.40 55.22 13.54
C GLY A 6 2.72 53.90 14.26
N THR A 7 3.73 53.77 15.14
CA THR A 7 3.81 54.23 16.55
C THR A 7 2.51 53.86 17.29
N THR A 8 2.49 52.96 18.29
CA THR A 8 2.98 53.24 19.65
C THR A 8 3.01 52.00 20.60
N ILE A 9 4.00 52.02 21.52
CA ILE A 9 4.00 51.57 22.94
C ILE A 9 4.04 50.03 23.20
N THR A 10 5.15 49.36 23.54
CA THR A 10 6.06 49.37 24.72
C THR A 10 5.43 49.08 26.09
N SER A 11 5.70 47.90 26.67
CA SER A 11 6.08 47.68 28.09
C SER A 11 6.43 46.19 28.28
N ARG A 12 7.69 45.75 28.20
CA ARG A 12 8.69 45.65 29.30
C ARG A 12 8.17 45.08 30.63
N LEU A 13 8.71 43.89 30.94
CA LEU A 13 9.62 43.63 32.08
C LEU A 13 9.00 43.15 33.42
N LEU A 14 9.38 41.91 33.77
CA LEU A 14 9.88 41.43 35.06
C LEU A 14 9.23 41.98 36.35
N MET A 15 8.57 41.10 37.09
CA MET A 15 8.34 41.27 38.53
C MET A 15 8.66 39.94 39.23
N LEU A 16 9.85 39.93 39.84
CA LEU A 16 10.38 38.95 40.78
C LEU A 16 10.66 39.74 42.06
N LEU A 17 10.37 39.16 43.24
CA LEU A 17 10.71 39.58 44.63
C LEU A 17 9.71 40.55 45.32
N LEU A 18 9.34 40.44 46.61
CA LEU A 18 9.63 39.54 47.74
C LEU A 18 8.76 39.97 48.96
N ALA A 19 8.30 38.99 49.74
CA ALA A 19 7.94 38.98 51.18
C ALA A 19 7.05 40.06 51.82
N VAL A 20 5.93 39.61 52.40
CA VAL A 20 5.48 40.05 53.73
C VAL A 20 5.36 38.82 54.62
N ALA A 21 6.19 38.77 55.65
CA ALA A 21 6.14 37.79 56.71
C ALA A 21 4.96 38.07 57.64
N VAL A 22 4.08 37.08 57.84
CA VAL A 22 3.23 37.00 59.02
C VAL A 22 3.74 35.83 59.85
N ALA A 23 4.36 36.18 60.98
CA ALA A 23 4.73 35.25 62.02
C ALA A 23 3.47 34.60 62.61
N GLY A 24 3.44 33.26 62.59
CA GLY A 24 2.39 32.48 63.25
C GLY A 24 2.47 30.99 62.93
N GLY A 25 3.14 30.21 63.77
CA GLY A 25 2.87 28.78 63.92
C GLY A 25 3.76 27.79 63.15
N PHE A 26 4.98 27.58 63.65
CA PHE A 26 5.73 26.35 63.41
C PHE A 26 5.00 25.16 64.05
N SER A 27 4.26 24.35 63.29
CA SER A 27 3.96 22.93 63.58
C SER A 27 3.09 22.24 62.50
N SER A 28 3.59 21.99 61.28
CA SER A 28 2.99 20.93 60.43
C SER A 28 3.80 20.51 59.18
N CYS A 29 5.13 20.45 59.26
CA CYS A 29 5.95 20.07 58.09
C CYS A 29 6.01 18.54 57.82
N LYS A 30 5.42 17.70 58.69
CA LYS A 30 5.34 16.23 58.52
C LYS A 30 4.06 15.74 57.84
N SER A 31 2.93 16.43 58.03
CA SER A 31 1.62 16.03 57.49
C SER A 31 1.53 16.29 55.98
N GLN A 32 1.98 17.45 55.50
CA GLN A 32 1.98 17.79 54.07
C GLN A 32 2.91 16.88 53.25
N LYS A 33 4.11 16.56 53.74
CA LYS A 33 5.01 15.60 53.08
C LYS A 33 4.41 14.19 53.00
N LYS A 34 3.70 13.75 54.05
CA LYS A 34 3.00 12.47 54.07
C LYS A 34 1.84 12.43 53.06
N ILE A 35 1.05 13.51 52.96
CA ILE A 35 -0.04 13.62 51.98
C ILE A 35 0.51 13.64 50.55
N ALA A 36 1.59 14.38 50.28
CA ALA A 36 2.23 14.40 48.96
C ALA A 36 2.80 13.03 48.56
N ALA A 37 3.47 12.33 49.47
CA ALA A 37 3.96 10.97 49.23
C ALA A 37 2.83 9.96 48.99
N GLN A 38 1.73 10.07 49.75
CA GLN A 38 0.56 9.21 49.59
C GLN A 38 -0.16 9.46 48.25
N LYS A 39 -0.26 10.72 47.82
CA LYS A 39 -0.84 11.09 46.53
C LYS A 39 0.02 10.58 45.36
N ALA A 40 1.34 10.77 45.43
CA ALA A 40 2.26 10.26 44.42
C ALA A 40 2.22 8.72 44.32
N ALA A 41 2.10 8.01 45.44
CA ALA A 41 1.94 6.56 45.46
C ALA A 41 0.60 6.12 44.84
N ALA A 42 -0.49 6.84 45.10
CA ALA A 42 -1.80 6.55 44.53
C ALA A 42 -1.85 6.83 43.01
N GLU A 43 -1.24 7.93 42.55
CA GLU A 43 -1.10 8.25 41.13
C GLU A 43 -0.29 7.18 40.39
N ARG A 44 0.83 6.72 40.98
CA ARG A 44 1.63 5.62 40.42
C ARG A 44 0.85 4.30 40.35
N ALA A 45 0.09 3.97 41.39
CA ALA A 45 -0.74 2.77 41.40
C ALA A 45 -1.82 2.83 40.31
N ALA A 46 -2.44 3.99 40.09
CA ALA A 46 -3.40 4.18 39.01
C ALA A 46 -2.75 4.04 37.62
N GLN A 47 -1.53 4.57 37.44
CA GLN A 47 -0.75 4.39 36.20
C GLN A 47 -0.42 2.92 35.94
N ILE A 48 -0.04 2.17 36.97
CA ILE A 48 0.23 0.72 36.87
C ILE A 48 -1.02 -0.03 36.41
N GLU A 49 -2.17 0.21 37.03
CA GLU A 49 -3.42 -0.47 36.63
C GLU A 49 -3.88 -0.09 35.22
N GLN A 50 -3.75 1.19 34.85
CA GLN A 50 -4.04 1.65 33.49
C GLN A 50 -3.11 0.98 32.47
N ALA A 51 -1.80 0.94 32.74
CA ALA A 51 -0.82 0.29 31.88
C ALA A 51 -1.13 -1.20 31.68
N LYS A 52 -1.53 -1.92 32.74
CA LYS A 52 -1.96 -3.32 32.63
C LYS A 52 -3.17 -3.46 31.71
N GLN A 53 -4.18 -2.60 31.85
CA GLN A 53 -5.38 -2.64 31.01
C GLN A 53 -5.03 -2.37 29.53
N ASP A 54 -4.21 -1.36 29.26
CA ASP A 54 -3.80 -1.02 27.91
C ASP A 54 -2.98 -2.15 27.26
N LEU A 55 -2.07 -2.79 28.00
CA LEU A 55 -1.33 -3.96 27.52
C LEU A 55 -2.23 -5.15 27.25
N LEU A 56 -3.24 -5.40 28.10
CA LEU A 56 -4.21 -6.46 27.88
C LEU A 56 -5.10 -6.20 26.65
N LEU A 57 -5.43 -4.94 26.34
CA LEU A 57 -6.12 -4.59 25.10
C LEU A 57 -5.26 -4.91 23.88
N ILE A 58 -3.95 -4.65 23.94
CA ILE A 58 -3.01 -4.95 22.85
C ILE A 58 -2.85 -6.47 22.64
N ILE A 59 -2.65 -7.22 23.73
CA ILE A 59 -2.45 -8.67 23.70
C ILE A 59 -3.68 -9.39 23.15
N ASN A 60 -4.87 -8.93 23.53
CA ASN A 60 -6.13 -9.55 23.15
C ASN A 60 -6.79 -8.88 21.94
N ASP A 61 -6.11 -7.92 21.30
CA ASP A 61 -6.67 -7.23 20.16
C ASP A 61 -6.91 -8.19 18.99
N GLN A 62 -8.13 -8.13 18.44
CA GLN A 62 -8.60 -8.98 17.36
C GLN A 62 -8.53 -8.29 15.99
N GLY A 63 -7.62 -7.32 15.84
CA GLY A 63 -7.44 -6.55 14.61
C GLY A 63 -8.12 -5.19 14.59
N ASN A 64 -8.51 -4.65 15.74
CA ASN A 64 -9.04 -3.28 15.83
C ASN A 64 -7.92 -2.25 15.84
N MET A 65 -6.72 -2.65 16.29
CA MET A 65 -5.53 -1.81 16.30
C MET A 65 -4.54 -2.25 15.22
N THR A 66 -3.96 -1.28 14.52
CA THR A 66 -2.82 -1.50 13.65
C THR A 66 -1.59 -1.88 14.48
N VAL A 67 -0.62 -2.54 13.83
CA VAL A 67 0.67 -2.87 14.46
C VAL A 67 1.36 -1.61 15.00
N GLY A 68 1.37 -0.52 14.23
CA GLY A 68 2.00 0.74 14.65
C GLY A 68 1.36 1.33 15.91
N GLU A 69 0.02 1.37 15.99
CA GLU A 69 -0.66 1.85 17.19
C GLU A 69 -0.36 0.99 18.43
N LYS A 70 -0.19 -0.33 18.25
CA LYS A 70 0.21 -1.22 19.35
C LYS A 70 1.63 -0.92 19.81
N GLU A 71 2.56 -0.71 18.88
CA GLU A 71 3.94 -0.34 19.19
C GLU A 71 4.04 0.98 19.93
N ASP A 72 3.33 2.02 19.47
CA ASP A 72 3.32 3.33 20.09
C ASP A 72 2.81 3.26 21.54
N LYS A 73 1.72 2.53 21.78
CA LYS A 73 1.20 2.33 23.14
C LYS A 73 2.17 1.57 24.04
N VAL A 74 2.79 0.50 23.55
CA VAL A 74 3.80 -0.24 24.33
C VAL A 74 4.98 0.67 24.64
N ALA A 75 5.44 1.48 23.67
CA ALA A 75 6.54 2.41 23.87
C ALA A 75 6.21 3.50 24.89
N GLU A 76 4.98 4.03 24.87
CA GLU A 76 4.50 4.99 25.87
C GLU A 76 4.53 4.40 27.28
N ILE A 77 4.04 3.16 27.44
CA ILE A 77 4.01 2.46 28.73
C ILE A 77 5.43 2.17 29.24
N VAL A 78 6.34 1.74 28.35
CA VAL A 78 7.77 1.55 28.67
C VAL A 78 8.40 2.87 29.14
N ALA A 79 8.07 4.00 28.50
CA ALA A 79 8.60 5.31 28.85
C ALA A 79 8.12 5.84 30.21
N MET A 80 7.02 5.29 30.77
CA MET A 80 6.53 5.66 32.11
C MET A 80 7.40 5.10 33.25
N ASP A 81 8.30 4.15 32.97
CA ASP A 81 9.28 3.60 33.93
C ASP A 81 8.65 3.16 35.27
N LEU A 82 7.58 2.37 35.17
CA LEU A 82 6.73 2.04 36.31
C LEU A 82 7.41 1.09 37.32
N HIS A 83 8.38 0.28 36.87
CA HIS A 83 9.11 -0.74 37.65
C HIS A 83 8.18 -1.71 38.38
N ASP A 84 7.19 -2.24 37.67
CA ASP A 84 6.24 -3.23 38.19
C ASP A 84 6.39 -4.55 37.43
N ALA A 85 6.65 -5.64 38.16
CA ALA A 85 6.96 -6.93 37.55
C ALA A 85 5.81 -7.51 36.70
N GLU A 86 4.56 -7.18 37.02
CA GLU A 86 3.42 -7.64 36.24
C GLU A 86 3.27 -6.83 34.95
N VAL A 87 3.49 -5.50 35.02
CA VAL A 87 3.56 -4.64 33.83
C VAL A 87 4.69 -5.10 32.91
N ASP A 88 5.89 -5.37 33.43
CA ASP A 88 7.02 -5.84 32.64
C ASP A 88 6.70 -7.16 31.91
N ALA A 89 6.08 -8.13 32.60
CA ALA A 89 5.65 -9.38 32.00
C ALA A 89 4.57 -9.18 30.92
N LEU A 90 3.70 -8.19 31.08
CA LEU A 90 2.69 -7.84 30.07
C LEU A 90 3.30 -7.12 28.87
N ILE A 91 4.32 -6.27 29.07
CA ILE A 91 5.08 -5.63 27.98
C ILE A 91 5.72 -6.70 27.09
N GLU A 92 6.39 -7.70 27.69
CA GLU A 92 6.99 -8.81 26.94
C GLU A 92 5.95 -9.57 26.12
N ARG A 93 4.79 -9.87 26.71
CA ARG A 93 3.69 -10.55 25.99
C ARG A 93 3.12 -9.70 24.86
N ALA A 94 2.94 -8.39 25.08
CA ALA A 94 2.45 -7.47 24.07
C ALA A 94 3.44 -7.38 22.89
N GLN A 95 4.73 -7.26 23.16
CA GLN A 95 5.79 -7.26 22.13
C GLN A 95 5.79 -8.58 21.34
N GLN A 96 5.69 -9.73 22.02
CA GLN A 96 5.60 -11.02 21.32
C GLN A 96 4.35 -11.13 20.43
N ALA A 97 3.21 -10.61 20.89
CA ALA A 97 1.98 -10.59 20.09
C ALA A 97 2.14 -9.70 18.84
N ILE A 98 2.74 -8.51 19.00
CA ILE A 98 3.06 -7.58 17.92
C ILE A 98 3.98 -8.24 16.88
N GLU A 99 5.06 -8.88 17.32
CA GLU A 99 6.02 -9.53 16.41
C GLU A 99 5.40 -10.70 15.64
N ARG A 100 4.52 -11.48 16.28
CA ARG A 100 3.76 -12.52 15.59
C ARG A 100 2.83 -11.93 14.52
N GLN A 101 2.13 -10.85 14.85
CA GLN A 101 1.24 -10.17 13.89
C GLN A 101 2.03 -9.59 12.70
N LYS A 102 3.18 -8.96 12.95
CA LYS A 102 4.08 -8.48 11.89
C LYS A 102 4.55 -9.60 10.97
N ALA A 103 4.97 -10.73 11.55
CA ALA A 103 5.43 -11.88 10.78
C ALA A 103 4.30 -12.43 9.89
N GLU A 104 3.08 -12.47 10.39
CA GLU A 104 1.90 -12.90 9.62
C GLU A 104 1.58 -11.92 8.48
N LEU A 105 1.51 -10.62 8.75
CA LEU A 105 1.29 -9.60 7.72
C LEU A 105 2.35 -9.66 6.63
N LYS A 106 3.62 -9.85 7.00
CA LYS A 106 4.71 -10.02 6.04
C LYS A 106 4.52 -11.26 5.16
N ARG A 107 4.10 -12.40 5.72
CA ARG A 107 3.81 -13.62 4.95
C ARG A 107 2.66 -13.42 3.97
N GLN A 108 1.59 -12.75 4.41
CA GLN A 108 0.44 -12.43 3.57
C GLN A 108 0.84 -11.52 2.40
N GLU A 109 1.67 -10.52 2.67
CA GLU A 109 2.20 -9.62 1.64
C GLU A 109 3.10 -10.38 0.65
N GLU A 110 4.03 -11.21 1.15
CA GLU A 110 4.90 -12.02 0.29
C GLU A 110 4.10 -13.01 -0.58
N GLU A 111 3.04 -13.61 -0.05
CA GLU A 111 2.14 -14.47 -0.81
C GLU A 111 1.36 -13.69 -1.87
N ARG A 112 0.87 -12.50 -1.53
CA ARG A 112 0.19 -11.61 -2.49
C ARG A 112 1.13 -11.23 -3.64
N LEU A 113 2.32 -10.77 -3.33
CA LEU A 113 3.34 -10.41 -4.32
C LEU A 113 3.79 -11.61 -5.15
N ARG A 114 3.82 -12.81 -4.56
CA ARG A 114 4.11 -14.04 -5.31
C ARG A 114 2.98 -14.35 -6.31
N LYS A 115 1.72 -14.31 -5.87
CA LYS A 115 0.56 -14.55 -6.75
C LYS A 115 0.48 -13.52 -7.88
N GLU A 116 0.77 -12.26 -7.58
CA GLU A 116 0.80 -11.19 -8.58
C GLU A 116 1.90 -11.43 -9.61
N ARG A 117 3.13 -11.75 -9.20
CA ARG A 117 4.22 -12.09 -10.12
C ARG A 117 3.93 -13.34 -10.95
N GLU A 118 3.33 -14.37 -10.35
CA GLU A 118 2.91 -15.57 -11.08
C GLU A 118 1.83 -15.23 -12.12
N ALA A 119 0.87 -14.37 -11.79
CA ALA A 119 -0.14 -13.92 -12.73
C ALA A 119 0.46 -13.10 -13.88
N GLN A 120 1.35 -12.14 -13.57
CA GLN A 120 2.06 -11.34 -14.57
C GLN A 120 2.90 -12.21 -15.50
N GLN A 121 3.65 -13.18 -14.96
CA GLN A 121 4.44 -14.10 -15.77
C GLN A 121 3.55 -14.98 -16.67
N GLN A 122 2.40 -15.45 -16.17
CA GLN A 122 1.46 -16.20 -16.99
C GLN A 122 0.83 -15.36 -18.10
N GLU A 123 0.64 -14.06 -17.86
CA GLU A 123 0.15 -13.11 -18.85
C GLU A 123 1.20 -12.81 -19.93
N GLU A 124 2.44 -12.53 -19.52
CA GLU A 124 3.58 -12.36 -20.42
C GLU A 124 3.78 -13.59 -21.32
N LEU A 125 3.75 -14.80 -20.75
CA LEU A 125 3.82 -16.05 -21.52
C LEU A 125 2.66 -16.24 -22.52
N LYS A 126 1.50 -15.60 -22.31
CA LYS A 126 0.40 -15.62 -23.29
C LYS A 126 0.68 -14.65 -24.44
N PHE A 127 1.25 -13.47 -24.16
CA PHE A 127 1.65 -12.52 -25.19
C PHE A 127 2.76 -13.08 -26.06
N ASP A 128 3.80 -13.67 -25.47
CA ASP A 128 4.90 -14.30 -26.21
C ASP A 128 4.41 -15.36 -27.20
N LYS A 129 3.50 -16.23 -26.74
CA LYS A 129 2.91 -17.27 -27.60
C LYS A 129 2.09 -16.68 -28.75
N LEU A 130 1.41 -15.56 -28.53
CA LEU A 130 0.59 -14.94 -29.55
C LEU A 130 1.45 -14.14 -30.55
N GLU A 131 2.51 -13.47 -30.08
CA GLU A 131 3.55 -12.89 -30.94
C GLU A 131 4.19 -13.94 -31.84
N ASP A 132 4.60 -15.09 -31.30
CA ASP A 132 5.17 -16.20 -32.06
C ASP A 132 4.23 -16.68 -33.19
N ILE A 133 2.91 -16.70 -32.91
CA ILE A 133 1.89 -17.06 -33.90
C ILE A 133 1.81 -16.00 -34.99
N PHE A 134 1.82 -14.71 -34.64
CA PHE A 134 1.78 -13.60 -35.59
C PHE A 134 3.02 -13.56 -36.48
N ASP A 135 4.19 -13.76 -35.89
CA ASP A 135 5.46 -13.82 -36.62
C ASP A 135 5.50 -15.01 -37.57
N ARG A 136 4.93 -16.16 -37.19
CA ARG A 136 4.80 -17.32 -38.08
C ARG A 136 3.87 -17.03 -39.26
N VAL A 137 2.73 -16.39 -39.02
CA VAL A 137 1.79 -15.99 -40.08
C VAL A 137 2.47 -15.05 -41.07
N ALA A 138 3.24 -14.07 -40.55
CA ALA A 138 4.00 -13.13 -41.35
C ALA A 138 5.17 -13.78 -42.13
N GLY A 139 5.91 -14.72 -41.52
CA GLY A 139 7.14 -15.27 -42.11
C GLY A 139 6.96 -16.33 -43.21
N ASN A 140 5.74 -16.85 -43.40
CA ASN A 140 5.47 -17.93 -44.35
C ASN A 140 5.50 -17.47 -45.81
N LYS A 141 6.42 -18.02 -46.62
CA LYS A 141 6.54 -17.72 -48.06
C LYS A 141 5.63 -18.56 -48.97
N SER A 142 4.98 -19.60 -48.43
CA SER A 142 4.08 -20.49 -49.16
C SER A 142 2.63 -20.17 -48.81
N LEU A 143 1.80 -19.92 -49.84
CA LEU A 143 0.37 -19.64 -49.67
C LEU A 143 -0.35 -20.70 -48.84
N GLU A 144 -0.03 -21.97 -49.06
CA GLU A 144 -0.62 -23.09 -48.33
C GLU A 144 -0.23 -23.07 -46.84
N MET A 145 1.03 -22.79 -46.53
CA MET A 145 1.52 -22.71 -45.15
C MET A 145 0.95 -21.49 -44.43
N SER A 146 0.85 -20.35 -45.10
CA SER A 146 0.24 -19.13 -44.57
C SER A 146 -1.22 -19.35 -44.20
N SER A 147 -2.03 -19.95 -45.10
CA SER A 147 -3.43 -20.25 -44.81
C SER A 147 -3.58 -21.19 -43.61
N ARG A 148 -2.72 -22.21 -43.48
CA ARG A 148 -2.73 -23.11 -42.32
C ARG A 148 -2.39 -22.37 -41.02
N SER A 149 -1.38 -21.49 -41.03
CA SER A 149 -1.02 -20.70 -39.85
C SER A 149 -2.10 -19.70 -39.45
N ILE A 150 -2.84 -19.13 -40.41
CA ILE A 150 -3.99 -18.27 -40.12
C ILE A 150 -5.09 -19.07 -39.41
N GLU A 151 -5.46 -20.24 -39.93
CA GLU A 151 -6.50 -21.07 -39.31
C GLU A 151 -6.05 -21.63 -37.94
N GLU A 152 -4.75 -21.89 -37.74
CA GLU A 152 -4.18 -22.22 -36.42
C GLU A 152 -4.34 -21.05 -35.44
N ALA A 153 -3.97 -19.84 -35.85
CA ALA A 153 -4.06 -18.63 -35.03
C ALA A 153 -5.51 -18.32 -34.63
N LEU A 154 -6.46 -18.46 -35.55
CA LEU A 154 -7.87 -18.20 -35.30
C LEU A 154 -8.48 -19.09 -34.20
N ARG A 155 -7.89 -20.25 -33.89
CA ARG A 155 -8.35 -21.11 -32.80
C ARG A 155 -8.17 -20.49 -31.42
N TYR A 156 -7.34 -19.47 -31.27
CA TYR A 156 -7.15 -18.75 -30.00
C TYR A 156 -8.22 -17.70 -29.76
N PHE A 157 -8.94 -17.30 -30.80
CA PHE A 157 -9.97 -16.26 -30.77
C PHE A 157 -11.37 -16.87 -30.63
N SER A 158 -12.29 -16.12 -30.02
CA SER A 158 -13.67 -16.56 -29.83
C SER A 158 -14.44 -16.61 -31.15
N SER A 159 -14.03 -15.79 -32.13
CA SER A 159 -14.52 -15.81 -33.50
C SER A 159 -13.49 -15.15 -34.44
N PRO A 160 -13.61 -15.34 -35.78
CA PRO A 160 -12.78 -14.62 -36.74
C PRO A 160 -13.07 -13.11 -36.83
N ASP A 161 -14.17 -12.66 -36.21
CA ASP A 161 -14.63 -11.27 -36.22
C ASP A 161 -14.22 -10.51 -34.96
N VAL A 162 -13.41 -11.13 -34.09
CA VAL A 162 -12.88 -10.48 -32.88
C VAL A 162 -12.21 -9.15 -33.24
N PRO A 163 -12.61 -8.04 -32.59
CA PRO A 163 -12.04 -6.72 -32.86
C PRO A 163 -10.54 -6.70 -32.55
N VAL A 164 -9.80 -6.11 -33.48
CA VAL A 164 -8.40 -5.74 -33.32
C VAL A 164 -8.32 -4.23 -33.40
N LEU A 165 -7.81 -3.61 -32.33
CA LEU A 165 -7.64 -2.18 -32.18
C LEU A 165 -6.15 -1.85 -32.21
N ILE A 166 -5.73 -0.95 -33.11
CA ILE A 166 -4.32 -0.54 -33.20
C ILE A 166 -4.21 0.84 -32.56
N ILE A 167 -3.48 0.93 -31.45
CA ILE A 167 -3.25 2.17 -30.72
C ILE A 167 -2.37 3.09 -31.57
N VAL A 168 -2.85 4.32 -31.80
CA VAL A 168 -2.13 5.37 -32.51
C VAL A 168 -1.60 6.45 -31.58
N TYR A 169 -2.22 6.62 -30.41
CA TYR A 169 -1.80 7.55 -29.37
C TYR A 169 -2.25 7.05 -28.00
N ILE A 170 -1.39 7.23 -27.00
CA ILE A 170 -1.69 6.93 -25.60
C ILE A 170 -1.09 8.02 -24.71
N ASP A 171 -1.93 8.64 -23.88
CA ASP A 171 -1.52 9.60 -22.86
C ASP A 171 -2.42 9.45 -21.64
N ASN A 172 -1.84 8.90 -20.56
CA ASN A 172 -2.50 8.62 -19.29
C ASN A 172 -3.85 7.89 -19.46
N GLU A 173 -4.96 8.63 -19.53
CA GLU A 173 -6.33 8.10 -19.62
C GLU A 173 -6.93 8.18 -21.04
N ILE A 174 -6.23 8.78 -22.00
CA ILE A 174 -6.70 8.95 -23.38
C ILE A 174 -5.93 7.99 -24.28
N THR A 175 -6.66 7.03 -24.86
CA THR A 175 -6.14 6.12 -25.90
C THR A 175 -6.93 6.33 -27.18
N ASP A 176 -6.22 6.71 -28.24
CA ASP A 176 -6.79 6.78 -29.58
C ASP A 176 -6.39 5.55 -30.39
N TYR A 177 -7.35 5.03 -31.15
CA TYR A 177 -7.18 3.86 -31.99
C TYR A 177 -7.31 4.25 -33.46
N ASP A 178 -6.56 3.55 -34.32
CA ASP A 178 -6.85 3.52 -35.76
C ASP A 178 -8.22 2.88 -36.00
N LYS A 179 -8.69 2.95 -37.26
CA LYS A 179 -9.92 2.31 -37.69
C LYS A 179 -9.93 0.83 -37.26
N PRO A 180 -10.92 0.41 -36.45
CA PRO A 180 -11.01 -0.97 -35.99
C PRO A 180 -11.06 -1.97 -37.15
N THR A 181 -10.38 -3.11 -36.97
CA THR A 181 -10.41 -4.25 -37.89
C THR A 181 -10.80 -5.53 -37.15
N THR A 182 -10.82 -6.67 -37.85
CA THR A 182 -11.05 -7.98 -37.23
C THR A 182 -9.77 -8.80 -37.24
N ILE A 183 -9.66 -9.78 -36.35
CA ILE A 183 -8.47 -10.63 -36.27
C ILE A 183 -8.19 -11.36 -37.58
N ARG A 184 -9.21 -11.87 -38.27
CA ARG A 184 -9.02 -12.50 -39.58
C ARG A 184 -8.38 -11.53 -40.58
N LYS A 185 -8.89 -10.30 -40.67
CA LYS A 185 -8.33 -9.28 -41.57
C LYS A 185 -6.92 -8.87 -41.17
N TYR A 186 -6.63 -8.80 -39.87
CA TYR A 186 -5.30 -8.49 -39.37
C TYR A 186 -4.28 -9.59 -39.71
N LEU A 187 -4.63 -10.86 -39.52
CA LEU A 187 -3.76 -12.00 -39.87
C LEU A 187 -3.48 -12.07 -41.37
N GLU A 188 -4.48 -11.80 -42.21
CA GLU A 188 -4.29 -11.68 -43.66
C GLU A 188 -3.35 -10.52 -44.02
N TYR A 189 -3.49 -9.38 -43.32
CA TYR A 189 -2.57 -8.26 -43.45
C TYR A 189 -1.14 -8.64 -43.07
N LEU A 190 -0.91 -9.35 -41.95
CA LEU A 190 0.41 -9.83 -41.54
C LEU A 190 1.06 -10.71 -42.61
N LYS A 191 0.28 -11.65 -43.16
CA LYS A 191 0.70 -12.51 -44.27
C LYS A 191 1.13 -11.66 -45.49
N ASP A 192 0.33 -10.69 -45.88
CA ASP A 192 0.60 -9.84 -47.06
C ASP A 192 1.81 -8.92 -46.85
N GLN A 193 2.04 -8.46 -45.61
CA GLN A 193 3.19 -7.62 -45.27
C GLN A 193 4.50 -8.40 -45.15
N GLY A 194 4.44 -9.70 -44.85
CA GLY A 194 5.62 -10.52 -44.62
C GLY A 194 6.37 -10.18 -43.33
N LYS A 195 5.77 -9.38 -42.45
CA LYS A 195 6.33 -8.93 -41.16
C LYS A 195 5.21 -8.61 -40.18
N ASN A 196 5.53 -8.66 -38.89
CA ASN A 196 4.66 -8.22 -37.80
C ASN A 196 5.08 -6.82 -37.32
N PRO A 197 4.33 -5.75 -37.67
CA PRO A 197 4.74 -4.37 -37.36
C PRO A 197 4.24 -3.86 -36.01
N ASN A 198 3.44 -4.64 -35.28
CA ASN A 198 2.84 -4.23 -34.01
C ASN A 198 3.15 -5.25 -32.91
N ASP A 199 3.33 -4.77 -31.69
CA ASP A 199 3.34 -5.60 -30.48
C ASP A 199 1.92 -5.69 -29.90
N ILE A 200 1.65 -6.77 -29.20
CA ILE A 200 0.43 -6.94 -28.39
C ILE A 200 0.52 -6.01 -27.17
N HIS A 201 -0.47 -5.13 -27.04
CA HIS A 201 -0.59 -4.23 -25.90
C HIS A 201 -1.52 -4.81 -24.82
N ASN A 202 -2.68 -5.33 -25.22
CA ASN A 202 -3.68 -5.84 -24.31
C ASN A 202 -4.51 -6.94 -24.98
N VAL A 203 -4.98 -7.91 -24.18
CA VAL A 203 -5.82 -9.03 -24.64
C VAL A 203 -6.96 -9.24 -23.66
N LYS A 204 -8.19 -9.18 -24.16
CA LYS A 204 -9.37 -9.54 -23.37
C LYS A 204 -9.80 -10.96 -23.72
N PHE A 205 -10.16 -11.72 -22.69
CA PHE A 205 -10.61 -13.10 -22.81
C PHE A 205 -12.10 -13.20 -22.48
N ASP A 206 -12.79 -14.10 -23.18
CA ASP A 206 -14.13 -14.52 -22.81
C ASP A 206 -14.12 -15.53 -21.65
N ALA A 207 -15.31 -15.93 -21.19
CA ALA A 207 -15.48 -16.91 -20.11
C ALA A 207 -14.90 -18.31 -20.43
N ASN A 208 -14.62 -18.61 -21.70
CA ASN A 208 -14.02 -19.87 -22.14
C ASN A 208 -12.49 -19.76 -22.32
N GLY A 209 -11.90 -18.60 -22.00
CA GLY A 209 -10.47 -18.34 -22.18
C GLY A 209 -10.05 -18.11 -23.63
N LYS A 210 -10.99 -17.80 -24.53
CA LYS A 210 -10.69 -17.37 -25.91
C LYS A 210 -10.56 -15.87 -25.99
N ILE A 211 -9.68 -15.38 -26.86
CA ILE A 211 -9.50 -13.94 -27.07
C ILE A 211 -10.76 -13.37 -27.71
N ASN A 212 -11.36 -12.34 -27.09
CA ASN A 212 -12.55 -11.67 -27.61
C ASN A 212 -12.33 -10.19 -27.98
N GLU A 213 -11.16 -9.63 -27.64
CA GLU A 213 -10.66 -8.33 -28.11
C GLU A 213 -9.14 -8.32 -28.01
N LEU A 214 -8.48 -7.67 -28.96
CA LEU A 214 -7.04 -7.53 -29.03
C LEU A 214 -6.67 -6.07 -29.29
N GLU A 215 -5.82 -5.51 -28.44
CA GLU A 215 -5.22 -4.20 -28.65
C GLU A 215 -3.75 -4.36 -28.99
N LEU A 216 -3.32 -3.63 -30.01
CA LEU A 216 -1.97 -3.67 -30.56
C LEU A 216 -1.37 -2.28 -30.48
N ILE A 217 -0.05 -2.20 -30.36
CA ILE A 217 0.70 -0.95 -30.43
C ILE A 217 1.81 -1.10 -31.45
N LYS A 218 2.10 -0.05 -32.21
CA LYS A 218 3.18 -0.09 -33.19
C LYS A 218 4.53 -0.31 -32.49
N LYS A 219 5.36 -1.21 -33.04
CA LYS A 219 6.75 -1.43 -32.59
C LYS A 219 7.63 -0.18 -32.82
#